data_AF-A0A370BDI7-F1
#
_entry.id   AF-A0A370BDI7-F1
#
_cell.length_a   1.000
_cell.length_b   1.000
_cell.length_c   1.000
_cell.angle_alpha   90.00
_cell.angle_beta   90.00
_cell.angle_gamma   90.00
#
_symmetry.space_group_name_H-M   'P 1'
#
loop_
_entity.id
_entity.type
_entity.pdbx_description
1 polymer ?
#
loop_
_entity_poly.entity_id
_entity_poly.type
_entity_poly.pdbx_seq_one_letter_code
_entity_poly.pdbx_strand_id
1 'polypeptide(L)'
;MKTRTVRRSRWVQHTEAGETRTVPDHYTEDVPVPPRDWDHILLKTTLAAAVGFTGISIVWSAVSGGGLLATTATPWVAYPVALAYDAAWITCLILEWLARHDPDRAALPRRIGYAALAIVMVVIYAHGHLAGQQVAGLAGAAISLIAKVLWALVLSQFSFELPARTRAWVRVSRAEIGAELAITQQRRQLERMRGQSRALQAATGHTTTPAATVTVAAGVV
;
A
#
# COMPACT_ATOMS: atom_id res chain seq x y z
N MET A 1 -29.41 15.83 -25.40
CA MET A 1 -28.46 14.81 -24.90
C MET A 1 -27.30 14.70 -25.89
N LYS A 2 -26.04 14.60 -25.43
CA LYS A 2 -24.88 14.55 -26.33
C LYS A 2 -24.66 13.11 -26.79
N THR A 3 -24.76 12.86 -28.09
CA THR A 3 -24.56 11.55 -28.70
C THR A 3 -23.20 11.48 -29.39
N ARG A 4 -22.63 10.27 -29.49
CA ARG A 4 -21.43 9.99 -30.28
C ARG A 4 -21.80 8.98 -31.35
N THR A 5 -21.66 9.35 -32.62
CA THR A 5 -21.88 8.45 -33.74
C THR A 5 -20.77 7.40 -33.78
N VAL A 6 -21.15 6.13 -33.70
CA VAL A 6 -20.24 4.99 -33.80
C VAL A 6 -20.65 4.16 -35.01
N ARG A 7 -19.70 3.89 -35.90
CA ARG A 7 -19.91 3.00 -37.05
C ARG A 7 -19.79 1.55 -36.58
N ARG A 8 -20.83 0.77 -36.75
CA ARG A 8 -20.86 -0.67 -36.42
C ARG A 8 -21.18 -1.46 -37.68
N SER A 9 -20.64 -2.67 -37.80
CA SER A 9 -21.02 -3.63 -38.84
C SER A 9 -21.92 -4.70 -38.23
N ARG A 10 -22.97 -5.05 -38.96
CA ARG A 10 -23.77 -6.25 -38.69
C ARG A 10 -23.84 -7.10 -39.96
N TRP A 11 -23.82 -8.40 -39.80
CA TRP A 11 -24.01 -9.33 -40.91
C TRP A 11 -25.50 -9.43 -41.21
N VAL A 12 -25.91 -8.98 -42.40
CA VAL A 12 -27.31 -9.01 -42.83
C VAL A 12 -27.40 -9.88 -44.07
N GLN A 13 -28.45 -10.69 -44.16
CA GLN A 13 -28.73 -11.45 -45.37
C GLN A 13 -29.25 -10.49 -46.44
N HIS A 14 -28.53 -10.42 -47.55
CA HIS A 14 -28.90 -9.63 -48.72
C HIS A 14 -29.18 -10.60 -49.87
N THR A 15 -30.39 -10.54 -50.40
CA THR A 15 -30.82 -11.38 -51.52
C THR A 15 -30.97 -10.51 -52.77
N GLU A 16 -30.12 -10.74 -53.76
CA GLU A 16 -30.23 -10.14 -55.09
C GLU A 16 -30.37 -11.25 -56.13
N ALA A 17 -31.30 -11.09 -57.07
CA ALA A 17 -31.54 -12.03 -58.17
C ALA A 17 -31.76 -13.51 -57.75
N GLY A 18 -32.29 -13.74 -56.54
CA GLY A 18 -32.60 -15.09 -56.03
C GLY A 18 -31.44 -15.78 -55.31
N GLU A 19 -30.26 -15.16 -55.21
CA GLU A 19 -29.13 -15.68 -54.44
C GLU A 19 -29.01 -14.90 -53.11
N THR A 20 -29.08 -15.60 -51.98
CA THR A 20 -28.97 -14.99 -50.65
C THR A 20 -27.55 -15.12 -50.13
N ARG A 21 -26.87 -13.99 -49.90
CA ARG A 21 -25.52 -13.96 -49.32
C ARG A 21 -25.50 -13.07 -48.09
N THR A 22 -24.69 -13.46 -47.10
CA THR A 22 -24.47 -12.65 -45.91
C THR A 22 -23.43 -11.59 -46.21
N VAL A 23 -23.84 -10.32 -46.25
CA VAL A 23 -22.98 -9.19 -46.58
C VAL A 23 -22.81 -8.33 -45.31
N PRO A 24 -21.62 -7.78 -45.04
CA PRO A 24 -21.43 -6.90 -43.90
C PRO A 24 -22.08 -5.54 -44.21
N ASP A 25 -23.14 -5.21 -43.48
CA ASP A 25 -23.83 -3.92 -43.56
C ASP A 25 -23.29 -2.98 -42.48
N HIS A 26 -22.87 -1.79 -42.90
CA HIS A 26 -22.30 -0.78 -42.01
C HIS A 26 -23.36 0.27 -41.68
N TYR A 27 -23.79 0.30 -40.42
CA TYR A 27 -24.72 1.31 -39.94
C TYR A 27 -24.06 2.24 -38.92
N THR A 28 -24.52 3.48 -38.89
CA THR A 28 -24.15 4.48 -37.90
C THR A 28 -25.19 4.48 -36.79
N GLU A 29 -24.76 4.20 -35.57
CA GLU A 29 -25.61 4.27 -34.38
C GLU A 29 -25.18 5.46 -33.53
N ASP A 30 -26.12 6.32 -33.17
CA ASP A 30 -25.88 7.41 -32.24
C ASP A 30 -25.98 6.88 -30.80
N VAL A 31 -24.82 6.58 -30.22
CA VAL A 31 -24.74 6.06 -28.85
C VAL A 31 -24.77 7.24 -27.87
N PRO A 32 -25.62 7.21 -26.82
CA PRO A 32 -25.62 8.24 -25.79
C PRO A 32 -24.27 8.29 -25.09
N VAL A 33 -23.65 9.47 -25.01
CA VAL A 33 -22.42 9.63 -24.22
C VAL A 33 -22.82 9.66 -22.74
N PRO A 34 -22.24 8.80 -21.89
CA PRO A 34 -22.53 8.86 -20.46
C PRO A 34 -22.17 10.25 -19.91
N PRO A 35 -23.00 10.81 -19.01
CA PRO A 35 -22.74 12.11 -18.42
C PRO A 35 -21.39 12.10 -17.69
N ARG A 36 -20.76 13.28 -17.64
CA ARG A 36 -19.44 13.43 -17.01
C ARG A 36 -19.54 13.10 -15.53
N ASP A 37 -18.69 12.19 -15.08
CA ASP A 37 -18.62 11.76 -13.68
C ASP A 37 -17.91 12.84 -12.84
N TRP A 38 -18.70 13.79 -12.34
CA TRP A 38 -18.21 14.90 -11.53
C TRP A 38 -17.59 14.42 -10.21
N ASP A 39 -18.13 13.36 -9.62
CA ASP A 39 -17.64 12.81 -8.35
C ASP A 39 -16.22 12.27 -8.54
N HIS A 40 -15.99 11.51 -9.62
CA HIS A 40 -14.65 11.00 -9.93
C HIS A 40 -13.64 12.12 -10.24
N ILE A 41 -14.09 13.20 -10.88
CA ILE A 41 -13.25 14.38 -11.13
C ILE A 41 -12.89 15.05 -9.81
N LEU A 42 -13.87 15.32 -8.94
CA LEU A 42 -13.64 15.97 -7.65
C LEU A 42 -12.70 15.14 -6.76
N LEU A 43 -12.88 13.82 -6.71
CA LEU A 43 -11.98 12.92 -6.00
C LEU A 43 -10.55 12.98 -6.53
N LYS A 44 -10.37 12.95 -7.86
CA LYS A 44 -9.05 13.09 -8.49
C LYS A 44 -8.40 14.44 -8.19
N THR A 45 -9.18 15.53 -8.22
CA THR A 45 -8.65 16.86 -7.89
C THR A 45 -8.24 16.96 -6.42
N THR A 46 -9.02 16.37 -5.52
CA THR A 46 -8.72 16.36 -4.08
C THR A 46 -7.46 15.53 -3.79
N LEU A 47 -7.32 14.38 -4.45
CA LEU A 47 -6.11 13.55 -4.36
C LEU A 47 -4.88 14.30 -4.89
N ALA A 48 -5.00 14.95 -6.04
CA ALA A 48 -3.92 15.76 -6.60
C ALA A 48 -3.52 16.92 -5.68
N ALA A 49 -4.49 17.59 -5.07
CA ALA A 49 -4.25 18.65 -4.09
C ALA A 49 -3.53 18.10 -2.84
N ALA A 50 -3.96 16.97 -2.29
CA ALA A 50 -3.31 16.34 -1.14
C ALA A 50 -1.84 15.97 -1.42
N VAL A 51 -1.57 15.40 -2.60
CA VAL A 51 -0.21 15.08 -3.05
C VAL A 51 0.63 16.37 -3.23
N GLY A 52 0.07 17.41 -3.85
CA GLY A 52 0.74 18.69 -4.03
C GLY A 52 1.11 19.37 -2.71
N PHE A 53 0.16 19.47 -1.78
CA PHE A 53 0.39 20.01 -0.43
C PHE A 53 1.42 19.21 0.36
N THR A 54 1.42 17.89 0.18
CA THR A 54 2.43 17.01 0.77
C THR A 54 3.82 17.34 0.26
N GLY A 55 3.99 17.48 -1.06
CA GLY A 55 5.28 17.88 -1.65
C GLY A 55 5.78 19.22 -1.11
N ILE A 56 4.92 20.22 -1.04
CA ILE A 56 5.25 21.54 -0.47
C ILE A 56 5.66 21.41 1.01
N SER A 57 4.90 20.64 1.80
CA SER A 57 5.21 20.39 3.21
C SER A 57 6.56 19.71 3.39
N ILE A 58 6.90 18.72 2.55
CA ILE A 58 8.19 18.01 2.62
C ILE A 58 9.34 18.97 2.33
N VAL A 59 9.23 19.78 1.27
CA VAL A 59 10.27 20.75 0.93
C VAL A 59 10.49 21.74 2.08
N TRP A 60 9.39 22.27 2.66
CA TRP A 60 9.48 23.22 3.77
C TRP A 60 10.04 22.58 5.05
N SER A 61 9.59 21.36 5.36
CA SER A 61 10.08 20.54 6.48
C SER A 61 11.57 20.25 6.35
N ALA A 62 12.03 19.85 5.16
CA ALA A 62 13.45 19.58 4.89
C ALA A 62 14.32 20.83 5.03
N VAL A 63 13.85 21.99 4.54
CA VAL A 63 14.56 23.27 4.72
C VAL A 63 14.64 23.64 6.19
N SER A 64 13.53 23.56 6.93
CA SER A 64 13.48 23.97 8.34
C SER A 64 14.25 23.01 9.26
N GLY A 65 14.00 21.70 9.14
CA GLY A 65 14.67 20.67 9.93
C GLY A 65 16.14 20.53 9.57
N GLY A 66 16.47 20.55 8.28
CA GLY A 66 17.85 20.51 7.79
C GLY A 66 18.64 21.75 8.22
N GLY A 67 18.05 22.94 8.12
CA GLY A 67 18.65 24.18 8.60
C GLY A 67 18.91 24.17 10.11
N LEU A 68 18.00 23.61 10.91
CA LEU A 68 18.19 23.44 12.35
C LEU A 68 19.34 22.46 12.65
N LEU A 69 19.32 21.27 12.04
CA LEU A 69 20.33 20.23 12.26
C LEU A 69 21.72 20.63 11.73
N ALA A 70 21.78 21.44 10.68
CA ALA A 70 23.03 21.96 10.12
C ALA A 70 23.81 22.87 11.09
N THR A 71 23.18 23.33 12.18
CA THR A 71 23.89 24.03 13.27
C THR A 71 24.77 23.09 14.09
N THR A 72 24.45 21.79 14.10
CA THR A 72 25.14 20.77 14.91
C THR A 72 25.87 19.71 14.09
N ALA A 73 25.46 19.49 12.84
CA ALA A 73 25.98 18.45 11.95
C ALA A 73 26.30 19.03 10.57
N THR A 74 27.10 18.33 9.78
CA THR A 74 27.36 18.72 8.39
C THR A 74 26.07 18.73 7.58
N PRO A 75 25.85 19.73 6.70
CA PRO A 75 24.62 19.85 5.91
C PRO A 75 24.24 18.57 5.16
N TRP A 76 25.23 17.88 4.58
CA TRP A 76 25.01 16.62 3.87
C TRP A 76 24.38 15.51 4.73
N VAL A 77 24.54 15.53 6.05
CA VAL A 77 23.90 14.59 6.99
C VAL A 77 22.59 15.18 7.52
N ALA A 78 22.55 16.49 7.80
CA ALA A 78 21.41 17.18 8.37
C ALA A 78 20.14 17.08 7.51
N TYR A 79 20.24 17.34 6.20
CA TYR A 79 19.08 17.34 5.31
C TYR A 79 18.45 15.95 5.07
N PRO A 80 19.24 14.87 4.83
CA PRO A 80 18.68 13.52 4.76
C PRO A 80 18.01 13.06 6.06
N VAL A 81 18.56 13.43 7.21
CA VAL A 81 17.95 13.13 8.52
C VAL A 81 16.61 13.85 8.67
N ALA A 82 16.51 15.11 8.23
CA ALA A 82 15.23 15.83 8.21
C ALA A 82 14.19 15.14 7.31
N LEU A 83 14.60 14.66 6.12
CA LEU A 83 13.71 13.91 5.22
C LEU A 83 13.27 12.54 5.76
N ALA A 84 14.07 11.90 6.62
CA ALA A 84 13.72 10.61 7.21
C ALA A 84 12.42 10.68 8.02
N TYR A 85 12.16 11.83 8.64
CA TYR A 85 10.91 12.08 9.34
C TYR A 85 9.71 12.06 8.37
N ASP A 86 9.81 12.75 7.23
CA ASP A 86 8.74 12.79 6.24
C ASP A 86 8.50 11.40 5.61
N ALA A 87 9.57 10.63 5.40
CA ALA A 87 9.48 9.24 4.95
C ALA A 87 8.73 8.35 5.97
N ALA A 88 8.98 8.54 7.26
CA ALA A 88 8.25 7.84 8.32
C ALA A 88 6.75 8.18 8.31
N TRP A 89 6.42 9.46 8.12
CA TRP A 89 5.04 9.92 8.02
C TRP A 89 4.32 9.37 6.77
N ILE A 90 4.97 9.39 5.60
CA ILE A 90 4.45 8.78 4.36
C ILE A 90 4.25 7.27 4.55
N THR A 91 5.18 6.59 5.21
CA THR A 91 5.04 5.15 5.50
C THR A 91 3.81 4.90 6.36
N CYS A 92 3.55 5.74 7.37
CA CYS A 92 2.33 5.66 8.17
C CYS A 92 1.07 5.88 7.32
N LEU A 93 1.07 6.84 6.38
CA LEU A 93 -0.04 7.05 5.44
C LEU A 93 -0.27 5.84 4.53
N ILE A 94 0.80 5.21 4.03
CA ILE A 94 0.71 4.00 3.19
C ILE A 94 0.11 2.85 4.00
N LEU A 95 0.55 2.66 5.25
CA LEU A 95 0.01 1.63 6.13
C LEU A 95 -1.46 1.89 6.48
N GLU A 96 -1.82 3.14 6.75
CA GLU A 96 -3.21 3.56 6.96
C GLU A 96 -4.08 3.28 5.73
N TRP A 97 -3.58 3.59 4.53
CA TRP A 97 -4.25 3.30 3.26
C TRP A 97 -4.42 1.80 3.01
N LEU A 98 -3.40 1.00 3.31
CA LEU A 98 -3.45 -0.46 3.16
C LEU A 98 -4.46 -1.07 4.13
N ALA A 99 -4.60 -0.48 5.32
CA ALA A 99 -5.56 -0.86 6.35
C ALA A 99 -6.94 -0.19 6.21
N ARG A 100 -7.26 0.48 5.09
CA ARG A 100 -8.49 1.30 4.95
C ARG A 100 -9.82 0.62 5.25
N HIS A 101 -9.88 -0.71 5.17
CA HIS A 101 -11.10 -1.49 5.44
C HIS A 101 -11.13 -2.12 6.84
N ASP A 102 -10.07 -1.93 7.64
CA ASP A 102 -9.89 -2.50 8.96
C ASP A 102 -9.49 -1.39 9.95
N PRO A 103 -10.48 -0.74 10.58
CA PRO A 103 -10.24 0.45 11.40
C PRO A 103 -9.33 0.17 12.61
N ASP A 104 -9.35 -1.06 13.13
CA ASP A 104 -8.52 -1.47 14.25
C ASP A 104 -7.03 -1.50 13.85
N ARG A 105 -6.73 -2.03 12.66
CA ARG A 105 -5.35 -2.03 12.12
C ARG A 105 -4.89 -0.65 11.66
N ALA A 106 -5.81 0.20 11.20
CA ALA A 106 -5.51 1.57 10.79
C ALA A 106 -5.28 2.52 11.99
N ALA A 107 -5.77 2.19 13.18
CA ALA A 107 -5.71 3.07 14.35
C ALA A 107 -4.27 3.38 14.81
N LEU A 108 -3.37 2.39 14.79
CA LEU A 108 -1.99 2.57 15.22
C LEU A 108 -1.19 3.45 14.24
N PRO A 109 -1.15 3.17 12.91
CA PRO A 109 -0.51 4.05 11.94
C PRO A 109 -1.05 5.48 11.99
N ARG A 110 -2.36 5.64 12.20
CA ARG A 110 -3.00 6.95 12.34
C ARG A 110 -2.48 7.72 13.55
N ARG A 111 -2.46 7.10 14.73
CA ARG A 111 -1.97 7.71 15.98
C ARG A 111 -0.48 8.07 15.88
N ILE A 112 0.34 7.16 15.37
CA ILE A 112 1.78 7.42 15.16
C ILE A 112 1.96 8.54 14.14
N GLY A 113 1.16 8.57 13.08
CA GLY A 113 1.19 9.65 12.09
C GLY A 113 0.86 11.03 12.67
N TYR A 114 -0.05 11.12 13.65
CA TYR A 114 -0.33 12.37 14.38
C TYR A 114 0.77 12.74 15.37
N ALA A 115 1.32 11.75 16.09
CA ALA A 115 2.43 11.97 17.01
C ALA A 115 3.68 12.46 16.27
N ALA A 116 3.99 11.83 15.14
CA ALA A 116 5.00 12.33 14.21
C ALA A 116 4.68 13.78 13.87
N LEU A 117 3.49 14.07 13.31
CA LEU A 117 3.12 15.42 12.84
C LEU A 117 3.41 16.50 13.89
N ALA A 118 3.05 16.26 15.15
CA ALA A 118 3.30 17.18 16.24
C ALA A 118 4.79 17.46 16.43
N ILE A 119 5.66 16.45 16.33
CA ILE A 119 7.11 16.60 16.41
C ILE A 119 7.62 17.53 15.30
N VAL A 120 7.21 17.34 14.04
CA VAL A 120 7.69 18.24 12.97
C VAL A 120 7.14 19.65 13.10
N MET A 121 5.89 19.83 13.50
CA MET A 121 5.36 21.16 13.76
C MET A 121 6.20 21.90 14.82
N VAL A 122 6.62 21.20 15.87
CA VAL A 122 7.52 21.76 16.89
C VAL A 122 8.88 22.10 16.30
N VAL A 123 9.47 21.23 15.48
CA VAL A 123 10.78 21.47 14.83
C VAL A 123 10.72 22.68 13.89
N ILE A 124 9.69 22.78 13.03
CA ILE A 124 9.50 23.90 12.10
C ILE A 124 9.33 25.21 12.88
N TYR A 125 8.49 25.20 13.93
CA TYR A 125 8.29 26.37 14.77
C TYR A 125 9.56 26.80 15.49
N ALA A 126 10.30 25.85 16.07
CA ALA A 126 11.57 26.11 16.75
C ALA A 126 12.61 26.71 15.79
N HIS A 127 12.71 26.19 14.56
CA HIS A 127 13.58 26.76 13.54
C HIS A 127 13.20 28.20 13.20
N GLY A 128 11.91 28.47 12.96
CA GLY A 128 11.41 29.83 12.71
C GLY A 128 11.66 30.77 13.89
N HIS A 129 11.51 30.30 15.13
CA HIS A 129 11.78 31.09 16.32
C HIS A 129 13.26 31.47 16.44
N LEU A 130 14.17 30.51 16.22
CA LEU A 130 15.62 30.75 16.24
C LEU A 130 16.09 31.66 15.10
N ALA A 131 15.40 31.62 13.95
CA ALA A 131 15.65 32.52 12.83
C ALA A 131 15.05 33.93 13.00
N GLY A 132 14.36 34.21 14.13
CA GLY A 132 13.65 35.47 14.35
C GLY A 132 12.38 35.63 13.49
N GLN A 133 11.95 34.58 12.80
CA GLN A 133 10.80 34.54 11.90
C GLN A 133 9.68 33.64 12.45
N GLN A 134 9.17 33.98 13.63
CA GLN A 134 8.16 33.20 14.35
C GLN A 134 6.89 32.98 13.51
N VAL A 135 6.46 33.99 12.76
CA VAL A 135 5.28 33.93 11.87
C VAL A 135 5.50 32.93 10.74
N ALA A 136 6.70 32.90 10.14
CA ALA A 136 7.03 31.96 9.07
C ALA A 136 7.11 30.51 9.60
N GLY A 137 7.68 30.32 10.80
CA GLY A 137 7.69 29.03 11.48
C GLY A 137 6.28 28.50 11.77
N LEU A 138 5.39 29.37 12.27
CA LEU A 138 4.00 29.01 12.53
C LEU A 138 3.24 28.69 11.23
N ALA A 139 3.42 29.50 10.18
CA ALA A 139 2.83 29.26 8.87
C ALA A 139 3.29 27.92 8.29
N GLY A 140 4.58 27.61 8.38
CA GLY A 140 5.13 26.32 7.96
C GLY A 140 4.50 25.14 8.70
N ALA A 141 4.38 25.23 10.02
CA ALA A 141 3.71 24.20 10.83
C ALA A 141 2.23 24.03 10.45
N ALA A 142 1.52 25.13 10.14
CA ALA A 142 0.14 25.08 9.67
C ALA A 142 -0.01 24.38 8.32
N ILE A 143 0.93 24.57 7.38
CA ILE A 143 0.93 23.87 6.08
C ILE A 143 1.03 22.35 6.29
N SER A 144 1.89 21.89 7.19
CA SER A 144 2.00 20.46 7.52
C SER A 144 0.71 19.89 8.13
N LEU A 145 0.05 20.65 8.99
CA LEU A 145 -1.25 20.27 9.54
C LEU A 145 -2.32 20.14 8.45
N ILE A 146 -2.41 21.13 7.55
CA ILE A 146 -3.35 21.12 6.42
C ILE A 146 -3.10 19.92 5.51
N ALA A 147 -1.84 19.61 5.20
CA ALA A 147 -1.48 18.45 4.39
C ALA A 147 -1.98 17.13 5.02
N LYS A 148 -1.84 16.96 6.35
CA LYS A 148 -2.36 15.77 7.04
C LYS A 148 -3.88 15.72 7.07
N VAL A 149 -4.56 16.85 7.28
CA VAL A 149 -6.02 16.93 7.24
C VAL A 149 -6.55 16.55 5.86
N LEU A 150 -5.95 17.07 4.78
CA LEU A 150 -6.31 16.70 3.41
C LEU A 150 -6.18 15.20 3.18
N TRP A 151 -5.09 14.57 3.66
CA TRP A 151 -4.95 13.12 3.58
C TRP A 151 -6.01 12.36 4.36
N ALA A 152 -6.35 12.80 5.57
CA ALA A 152 -7.41 12.18 6.36
C ALA A 152 -8.76 12.24 5.64
N LEU A 153 -9.07 13.38 4.99
CA LEU A 153 -10.26 13.53 4.16
C LEU A 153 -10.23 12.60 2.95
N VAL A 154 -9.11 12.57 2.20
CA VAL A 154 -8.95 11.65 1.06
C VAL A 154 -9.15 10.19 1.50
N LEU A 155 -8.45 9.74 2.54
CA LEU A 155 -8.57 8.39 3.09
C LEU A 155 -10.00 8.06 3.50
N SER A 156 -10.73 9.01 4.09
CA SER A 156 -12.13 8.81 4.50
C SER A 156 -13.06 8.51 3.32
N GLN A 157 -12.77 9.05 2.12
CA GLN A 157 -13.58 8.79 0.93
C GLN A 157 -13.35 7.38 0.36
N PHE A 158 -12.17 6.80 0.60
CA PHE A 158 -11.84 5.44 0.17
C PHE A 158 -12.10 4.38 1.25
N SER A 159 -12.42 4.79 2.48
CA SER A 159 -12.85 3.90 3.54
C SER A 159 -14.36 3.72 3.47
N PHE A 160 -14.80 2.51 3.15
CA PHE A 160 -16.17 2.09 3.43
C PHE A 160 -16.14 1.10 4.59
N GLU A 161 -17.01 1.30 5.57
CA GLU A 161 -17.15 0.36 6.67
C GLU A 161 -17.92 -0.87 6.20
N LEU A 162 -17.26 -2.04 6.23
CA LEU A 162 -17.97 -3.29 6.02
C LEU A 162 -18.91 -3.57 7.21
N PRO A 163 -20.07 -4.21 6.97
CA PRO A 163 -20.93 -4.68 8.05
C PRO A 163 -20.15 -5.55 9.04
N ALA A 164 -20.49 -5.45 10.34
CA ALA A 164 -19.74 -6.14 11.41
C ALA A 164 -19.56 -7.64 11.15
N ARG A 165 -20.60 -8.31 10.63
CA ARG A 165 -20.55 -9.73 10.26
C ARG A 165 -19.55 -10.01 9.13
N THR A 166 -19.54 -9.17 8.09
CA THR A 166 -18.61 -9.28 6.96
C THR A 166 -17.17 -8.98 7.40
N ARG A 167 -16.96 -8.00 8.30
CA ARG A 167 -15.64 -7.75 8.90
C ARG A 167 -15.11 -8.97 9.66
N ALA A 168 -15.96 -9.60 10.47
CA ALA A 168 -15.59 -10.80 11.21
C ALA A 168 -15.25 -11.97 10.27
N TRP A 169 -16.04 -12.18 9.21
CA TRP A 169 -15.77 -13.20 8.20
C TRP A 169 -14.43 -12.96 7.48
N VAL A 170 -14.19 -11.76 6.95
CA VAL A 170 -12.91 -11.41 6.29
C VAL A 170 -11.71 -11.59 7.22
N ARG A 171 -11.87 -11.24 8.51
CA ARG A 171 -10.80 -11.41 9.51
C ARG A 171 -10.45 -12.88 9.71
N VAL A 172 -11.46 -13.76 9.82
CA VAL A 172 -11.27 -15.21 9.93
C VAL A 172 -10.61 -15.75 8.65
N SER A 173 -11.13 -15.42 7.47
CA SER A 173 -10.57 -15.89 6.19
C SER A 173 -9.11 -15.43 5.99
N ARG A 174 -8.76 -14.21 6.41
CA ARG A 174 -7.37 -13.74 6.38
C ARG A 174 -6.48 -14.49 7.37
N ALA A 175 -7.00 -14.83 8.54
CA ALA A 175 -6.25 -15.60 9.54
C ALA A 175 -5.99 -17.03 9.04
N GLU A 176 -6.97 -17.67 8.40
CA GLU A 176 -6.83 -19.00 7.80
C GLU A 176 -5.77 -19.01 6.69
N ILE A 177 -5.90 -18.14 5.68
CA ILE A 177 -4.91 -18.02 4.59
C ILE A 177 -3.53 -17.63 5.14
N GLY A 178 -3.48 -16.73 6.12
CA GLY A 178 -2.25 -16.33 6.79
C GLY A 178 -1.57 -17.50 7.51
N ALA A 179 -2.34 -18.37 8.16
CA ALA A 179 -1.85 -19.57 8.80
C ALA A 179 -1.31 -20.58 7.78
N GLU A 180 -2.01 -20.79 6.66
CA GLU A 180 -1.54 -21.66 5.56
C GLU A 180 -0.20 -21.19 4.99
N LEU A 181 -0.06 -19.88 4.77
CA LEU A 181 1.20 -19.28 4.30
C LEU A 181 2.32 -19.43 5.33
N ALA A 182 2.04 -19.19 6.61
CA ALA A 182 3.01 -19.33 7.69
C ALA A 182 3.49 -20.79 7.85
N ILE A 183 2.56 -21.75 7.81
CA ILE A 183 2.89 -23.19 7.83
C ILE A 183 3.77 -23.55 6.63
N THR A 184 3.45 -23.04 5.44
CA THR A 184 4.24 -23.30 4.23
C THR A 184 5.66 -22.73 4.33
N GLN A 185 5.81 -21.50 4.83
CA GLN A 185 7.11 -20.89 5.06
C GLN A 185 7.93 -21.68 6.10
N GLN A 186 7.29 -22.12 7.18
CA GLN A 186 7.93 -22.90 8.22
C GLN A 186 8.37 -24.28 7.71
N ARG A 187 7.53 -24.96 6.91
CA ARG A 187 7.91 -26.21 6.24
C ARG A 187 9.13 -26.03 5.35
N ARG A 188 9.22 -24.94 4.57
CA ARG A 188 10.40 -24.62 3.76
C ARG A 188 11.66 -24.37 4.60
N GLN A 189 11.53 -23.80 5.80
CA GLN A 189 12.67 -23.64 6.71
C GLN A 189 13.10 -24.99 7.30
N LEU A 190 12.15 -25.82 7.73
CA LEU A 190 12.43 -27.15 8.28
C LEU A 190 13.08 -28.07 7.25
N GLU A 191 12.64 -28.06 5.99
CA GLU A 191 13.29 -28.84 4.92
C GLU A 191 14.73 -28.38 4.64
N ARG A 192 15.00 -27.07 4.71
CA ARG A 192 16.38 -26.55 4.61
C ARG A 192 17.26 -27.03 5.76
N MET A 193 16.74 -26.98 7.00
CA MET A 193 17.45 -27.48 8.18
C MET A 193 17.68 -29.00 8.11
N ARG A 194 16.69 -29.78 7.64
CA ARG A 194 16.82 -31.22 7.40
C ARG A 194 17.89 -31.53 6.35
N GLY A 195 17.92 -30.77 5.26
CA GLY A 195 18.97 -30.89 4.23
C GLY A 195 20.37 -30.64 4.79
N GLN A 196 20.54 -29.57 5.57
CA GLN A 196 21.82 -29.28 6.26
C GLN A 196 22.21 -30.41 7.23
N SER A 197 21.26 -30.91 8.03
CA SER A 197 21.51 -32.02 8.97
C SER A 197 21.95 -33.30 8.26
N ARG A 198 21.28 -33.68 7.14
CA ARG A 198 21.67 -34.84 6.33
C ARG A 198 23.05 -34.67 5.70
N ALA A 199 23.37 -33.47 5.20
CA ALA A 199 24.67 -33.17 4.63
C ALA A 199 25.79 -33.27 5.69
N LEU A 200 25.54 -32.75 6.90
CA LEU A 200 26.46 -32.89 8.04
C LEU A 200 26.64 -34.35 8.43
N GLN A 201 25.57 -35.13 8.56
CA GLN A 201 25.63 -36.56 8.88
C GLN A 201 26.44 -37.36 7.84
N ALA A 202 26.26 -37.06 6.56
CA ALA A 202 27.04 -37.64 5.47
C ALA A 202 28.52 -37.25 5.54
N ALA A 203 28.83 -36.00 5.88
CA ALA A 203 30.20 -35.51 6.03
C ALA A 203 30.91 -36.07 7.26
N THR A 204 30.19 -36.29 8.38
CA THR A 204 30.75 -36.84 9.63
C THR A 204 30.68 -38.38 9.69
N GLY A 205 30.33 -39.06 8.60
CA GLY A 205 30.36 -40.53 8.50
C GLY A 205 29.40 -41.27 9.44
N HIS A 206 28.42 -40.59 10.04
CA HIS A 206 27.43 -41.23 10.90
C HIS A 206 26.30 -41.82 10.02
N THR A 207 26.60 -42.88 9.29
CA THR A 207 25.57 -43.74 8.72
C THR A 207 24.96 -44.54 9.86
N THR A 208 23.79 -44.12 10.36
CA THR A 208 22.91 -45.05 11.07
C THR A 208 22.44 -46.09 10.05
N THR A 209 23.21 -47.19 9.97
CA THR A 209 22.78 -48.44 9.36
C THR A 209 21.41 -48.80 9.93
N PRO A 210 20.38 -49.09 9.10
CA PRO A 210 19.11 -49.55 9.62
C PRO A 210 19.35 -50.80 10.46
N ALA A 211 18.83 -50.82 11.69
CA ALA A 211 19.02 -51.91 12.63
C ALA A 211 18.71 -53.24 11.96
N ALA A 212 19.73 -54.08 11.79
CA ALA A 212 19.56 -55.45 11.38
C ALA A 212 18.59 -56.13 12.35
N THR A 213 17.52 -56.71 11.82
CA THR A 213 16.62 -57.58 12.57
C THR A 213 17.46 -58.69 13.20
N VAL A 214 17.70 -58.59 14.52
CA VAL A 214 18.30 -59.68 15.28
C VAL A 214 17.23 -60.75 15.44
N THR A 215 17.24 -61.72 14.52
CA THR A 215 16.50 -62.98 14.70
C THR A 215 17.16 -63.73 15.84
N VAL A 216 16.59 -63.64 17.04
CA VAL A 216 16.99 -64.48 18.17
C VAL A 216 16.53 -65.90 17.85
N ALA A 217 17.50 -66.77 17.51
CA ALA A 217 17.25 -68.20 17.41
C ALA A 217 16.92 -68.74 18.81
N ALA A 218 15.65 -69.09 19.02
CA ALA A 218 15.23 -69.87 20.18
C ALA A 218 15.78 -71.30 20.02
N GLY A 219 16.89 -71.58 20.71
CA GLY A 219 17.39 -72.95 20.91
C GLY A 219 16.43 -73.74 21.80
N VAL A 220 16.14 -74.96 21.36
CA VAL A 220 15.27 -75.95 22.02
C VAL A 220 16.15 -76.94 22.79
N VAL A 221 15.60 -77.37 23.94
CA VAL A 221 16.04 -78.37 24.95
C VAL A 221 16.98 -77.85 26.04
#